data_AF-A0A940YY83-F1
#
_entry.id   AF-A0A940YY83-F1
#
_cell.length_a   1.000
_cell.length_b   1.000
_cell.length_c   1.000
_cell.angle_alpha   90.00
_cell.angle_beta   90.00
_cell.angle_gamma   90.00
#
_symmetry.space_group_name_H-M   'P 1'
#
loop_
_entity.id
_entity.type
_entity.pdbx_description
1 polymer ?
#
loop_
_entity_poly.entity_id
_entity_poly.type
_entity_poly.pdbx_seq_one_letter_code
_entity_poly.pdbx_strand_id
1 'polypeptide(L)'
;LGALLGTPLGTVAVDADNRVLLSTGSASRAADELAALSLTSPTGSVVTLEGGDLSAVRIPSPGLVIDRGPTEGTVAPATVILAIDTSVDNATTDALIRRQLALIGGTLLALLGLSVVVLRLGMLPLVRMARSADAIAAGSLTERLPTHRNGSEADLLAKAVNRAFDAQARAEATVRSLAADTS
;
A
#
# COMPACT_ATOMS: atom_id res chain seq x y z
N LEU A 1 22.56 5.56 -20.39
CA LEU A 1 22.20 4.85 -19.13
C LEU A 1 21.98 3.35 -19.30
N GLY A 2 21.72 2.82 -20.51
CA GLY A 2 21.53 1.37 -20.76
C GLY A 2 22.80 0.50 -20.83
N ALA A 3 23.95 0.96 -20.31
CA ALA A 3 25.22 0.23 -20.35
C ALA A 3 25.70 -0.20 -18.94
N LEU A 4 24.93 0.10 -17.89
CA LEU A 4 25.24 -0.25 -16.49
C LEU A 4 24.48 -1.48 -15.98
N LEU A 5 23.58 -2.03 -16.80
CA LEU A 5 22.91 -3.29 -16.58
C LEU A 5 23.49 -4.24 -17.62
N GLY A 6 24.28 -5.23 -17.19
CA GLY A 6 24.73 -6.31 -18.07
C GLY A 6 23.53 -6.93 -18.79
N THR A 7 23.75 -7.58 -19.93
CA THR A 7 22.69 -8.32 -20.61
C THR A 7 21.99 -9.20 -19.56
N PRO A 8 20.65 -9.11 -19.40
CA PRO A 8 19.95 -9.93 -18.42
C PRO A 8 20.18 -11.41 -18.71
N LEU A 9 20.50 -11.72 -19.96
CA LEU A 9 21.00 -13.00 -20.42
C LEU A 9 22.49 -13.16 -20.11
N GLY A 10 22.83 -14.27 -19.46
CA GLY A 10 24.18 -14.76 -19.32
C GLY A 10 24.28 -16.21 -19.74
N THR A 11 25.48 -16.65 -20.12
CA THR A 11 25.75 -18.06 -20.39
C THR A 11 26.98 -18.51 -19.63
N VAL A 12 26.96 -19.78 -19.20
CA VAL A 12 28.11 -20.47 -18.60
C VAL A 12 28.33 -21.73 -19.41
N ALA A 13 29.53 -21.91 -19.95
CA ALA A 13 29.92 -23.13 -20.65
C ALA A 13 30.80 -23.96 -19.73
N VAL A 14 30.48 -25.24 -19.56
CA VAL A 14 31.23 -26.15 -18.68
C VAL A 14 31.73 -27.37 -19.45
N ASP A 15 32.86 -27.92 -19.01
CA ASP A 15 33.39 -29.19 -19.53
C ASP A 15 32.66 -30.41 -18.94
N ALA A 16 33.15 -31.61 -19.29
CA ALA A 16 32.60 -32.88 -18.80
C ALA A 16 32.78 -33.06 -17.28
N ASP A 17 33.79 -32.40 -16.68
CA ASP A 17 34.06 -32.39 -15.25
C ASP A 17 33.33 -31.25 -14.53
N ASN A 18 32.42 -30.55 -15.24
CA ASN A 18 31.63 -29.42 -14.76
C ASN A 18 32.48 -28.21 -14.33
N ARG A 19 33.68 -28.04 -14.91
CA ARG A 19 34.50 -26.85 -14.71
C ARG A 19 34.07 -25.76 -15.68
N VAL A 20 33.98 -24.53 -15.19
CA VAL A 20 33.64 -23.35 -16.00
C VAL A 20 34.76 -23.08 -17.01
N LEU A 21 34.42 -23.17 -18.29
CA LEU A 21 35.30 -22.86 -19.41
C LEU A 21 35.12 -21.42 -19.88
N LEU A 22 33.88 -20.94 -19.83
CA LEU A 22 33.48 -19.61 -20.26
C LEU A 22 32.29 -19.15 -19.44
N SER A 23 32.25 -17.86 -19.11
CA SER A 23 31.05 -17.24 -18.57
C SER A 23 30.88 -15.82 -19.12
N THR A 24 29.66 -15.43 -19.40
CA THR A 24 29.31 -14.09 -19.91
C THR A 24 28.01 -13.56 -19.29
N GLY A 25 27.79 -12.25 -19.43
CA GLY A 25 26.58 -11.58 -19.00
C GLY A 25 26.33 -11.68 -17.49
N SER A 26 25.07 -11.67 -17.10
CA SER A 26 24.61 -11.76 -15.71
C SER A 26 25.02 -13.04 -14.99
N ALA A 27 25.33 -14.11 -15.73
CA ALA A 27 25.75 -15.40 -15.18
C ALA A 27 27.19 -15.38 -14.63
N SER A 28 28.04 -14.46 -15.09
CA SER A 28 29.45 -14.35 -14.69
C SER A 28 29.66 -14.17 -13.18
N ARG A 29 28.73 -13.49 -12.50
CA ARG A 29 28.80 -13.27 -11.06
C ARG A 29 28.60 -14.52 -10.20
N ALA A 30 27.99 -15.56 -10.78
CA ALA A 30 27.61 -16.79 -10.08
C ALA A 30 27.92 -18.04 -10.91
N ALA A 31 28.94 -17.98 -11.78
CA ALA A 31 29.21 -19.04 -12.76
C ALA A 31 29.49 -20.40 -12.09
N ASP A 32 30.31 -20.42 -11.04
CA ASP A 32 30.66 -21.64 -10.30
C ASP A 32 29.47 -22.21 -9.53
N GLU A 33 28.65 -21.34 -8.95
CA GLU A 33 27.46 -21.72 -8.20
C GLU A 33 26.38 -22.28 -9.12
N LEU A 34 26.15 -21.63 -10.27
CA LEU A 34 25.28 -22.13 -11.33
C LEU A 34 25.76 -23.47 -11.88
N ALA A 35 27.07 -23.63 -12.10
CA ALA A 35 27.65 -24.89 -12.53
C ALA A 35 27.37 -26.00 -11.50
N ALA A 36 27.61 -25.74 -10.20
CA ALA A 36 27.36 -26.70 -9.13
C ALA A 36 25.88 -27.07 -9.00
N LEU A 37 24.98 -26.08 -9.01
CA LEU A 37 23.54 -26.27 -8.87
C LEU A 37 22.92 -26.99 -10.08
N SER A 38 23.54 -26.85 -11.25
CA SER A 38 23.10 -27.54 -12.47
C SER A 38 23.30 -29.06 -12.40
N LEU A 39 24.23 -29.56 -11.58
CA LEU A 39 24.47 -31.01 -11.43
C LEU A 39 23.34 -31.71 -10.68
N THR A 40 22.72 -31.01 -9.72
CA THR A 40 21.65 -31.55 -8.90
C THR A 40 20.27 -31.41 -9.54
N SER A 41 20.20 -30.74 -10.70
CA SER A 41 18.95 -30.36 -11.34
C SER A 41 18.75 -31.12 -12.67
N PRO A 42 17.54 -31.61 -12.97
CA PRO A 42 17.27 -32.25 -14.25
C PRO A 42 17.58 -31.33 -15.44
N THR A 43 18.12 -31.89 -16.52
CA THR A 43 18.31 -31.17 -17.79
C THR A 43 17.00 -30.52 -18.25
N GLY A 44 17.06 -29.27 -18.69
CA GLY A 44 15.87 -28.53 -19.14
C GLY A 44 14.98 -27.99 -18.02
N SER A 45 15.28 -28.27 -16.74
CA SER A 45 14.60 -27.63 -15.63
C SER A 45 15.16 -26.24 -15.36
N VAL A 46 14.26 -25.34 -14.97
CA VAL A 46 14.62 -24.00 -14.53
C VAL A 46 15.03 -24.08 -13.06
N VAL A 47 16.21 -23.55 -12.75
CA VAL A 47 16.75 -23.51 -11.40
C VAL A 47 16.94 -22.06 -10.99
N THR A 48 16.43 -21.72 -9.81
CA THR A 48 16.61 -20.40 -9.21
C THR A 48 17.70 -20.47 -8.14
N LEU A 49 18.68 -19.58 -8.24
CA LEU A 49 19.76 -19.49 -7.25
C LEU A 49 19.21 -18.99 -5.90
N GLU A 50 19.58 -19.64 -4.80
CA GLU A 50 19.13 -19.24 -3.46
C GLU A 50 19.75 -17.89 -3.10
N GLY A 51 18.92 -16.85 -2.91
CA GLY A 51 19.38 -15.47 -2.67
C GLY A 51 19.68 -14.64 -3.92
N GLY A 52 19.46 -15.17 -5.13
CA GLY A 52 19.77 -14.48 -6.37
C GLY A 52 18.63 -14.52 -7.37
N ASP A 53 18.32 -13.36 -7.93
CA ASP A 53 17.43 -13.19 -9.07
C ASP A 53 18.00 -13.80 -10.38
N LEU A 54 18.43 -15.05 -10.34
CA LEU A 54 18.99 -15.76 -11.49
C LEU A 54 18.22 -17.05 -11.69
N SER A 55 17.65 -17.18 -12.87
CA SER A 55 16.94 -18.35 -13.34
C SER A 55 17.73 -18.99 -14.47
N ALA A 56 18.09 -20.26 -14.33
CA ALA A 56 19.00 -20.92 -15.27
C ALA A 56 18.48 -22.27 -15.77
N VAL A 57 18.83 -22.61 -17.01
CA VAL A 57 18.53 -23.90 -17.64
C VAL A 57 19.81 -24.54 -18.16
N ARG A 58 20.01 -25.82 -17.82
CA ARG A 58 21.13 -26.64 -18.27
C ARG A 58 20.80 -27.31 -19.60
N ILE A 59 21.66 -27.14 -20.60
CA ILE A 59 21.50 -27.69 -21.96
C ILE A 59 22.78 -28.47 -22.34
N PRO A 60 22.74 -29.81 -22.41
CA PRO A 60 23.83 -30.62 -22.94
C PRO A 60 24.15 -30.21 -24.38
N SER A 61 25.43 -30.03 -24.66
CA SER A 61 25.90 -29.50 -25.94
C SER A 61 26.99 -30.38 -26.58
N PRO A 62 26.78 -31.71 -26.71
CA PRO A 62 27.79 -32.58 -27.27
C PRO A 62 28.12 -32.16 -28.71
N GLY A 63 29.41 -31.99 -29.01
CA GLY A 63 29.88 -31.56 -30.33
C GLY A 63 29.74 -30.06 -30.61
N LEU A 64 29.26 -29.26 -29.67
CA LEU A 64 29.32 -27.81 -29.78
C LEU A 64 30.77 -27.34 -29.67
N VAL A 65 31.17 -26.44 -30.57
CA VAL A 65 32.47 -25.78 -30.53
C VAL A 65 32.23 -24.27 -30.51
N ILE A 66 32.80 -23.61 -29.52
CA ILE A 66 32.76 -22.15 -29.33
C ILE A 66 34.11 -21.60 -29.74
N ASP A 67 34.12 -20.79 -30.80
CA ASP A 67 35.28 -19.99 -31.17
C ASP A 67 35.31 -18.70 -30.35
N ARG A 68 36.34 -18.52 -29.52
CA ARG A 68 36.53 -17.31 -28.70
C ARG A 68 37.40 -16.26 -29.40
N GLY A 69 37.70 -16.47 -30.67
CA GLY A 69 38.50 -15.58 -31.47
C GLY A 69 39.98 -15.95 -31.50
N PRO A 70 40.76 -15.22 -32.30
CA PRO A 70 42.09 -15.65 -32.76
C PRO A 70 43.13 -15.78 -31.65
N THR A 71 42.92 -15.15 -30.48
CA THR A 71 43.86 -15.16 -29.34
C THR A 71 43.49 -16.19 -28.27
N GLU A 72 42.22 -16.57 -28.14
CA GLU A 72 41.72 -17.46 -27.08
C GLU A 72 41.40 -18.89 -27.57
N GLY A 73 41.35 -19.07 -28.89
CA GLY A 73 41.12 -20.36 -29.52
C GLY A 73 39.70 -20.91 -29.35
N THR A 74 39.53 -22.17 -29.72
CA THR A 74 38.24 -22.88 -29.69
C THR A 74 38.09 -23.73 -28.45
N VAL A 75 36.87 -23.82 -27.93
CA VAL A 75 36.51 -24.63 -26.76
C VAL A 75 35.30 -25.48 -27.11
N ALA A 76 35.32 -26.75 -26.70
CA ALA A 76 34.21 -27.66 -26.89
C ALA A 76 33.54 -27.98 -25.53
N PRO A 77 32.54 -27.19 -25.11
CA PRO A 77 31.85 -27.45 -23.86
C PRO A 77 30.96 -28.69 -23.94
N ALA A 78 30.94 -29.48 -22.87
CA ALA A 78 30.01 -30.60 -22.75
C ALA A 78 28.59 -30.11 -22.44
N THR A 79 28.45 -28.95 -21.83
CA THR A 79 27.16 -28.37 -21.45
C THR A 79 27.22 -26.84 -21.47
N VAL A 80 26.12 -26.22 -21.89
CA VAL A 80 25.88 -24.79 -21.78
C VAL A 80 24.72 -24.55 -20.81
N ILE A 81 24.92 -23.62 -19.87
CA ILE A 81 23.93 -23.15 -18.92
C ILE A 81 23.52 -21.76 -19.39
N LEU A 82 22.23 -21.58 -19.68
CA LEU A 82 21.66 -20.27 -20.01
C LEU A 82 21.01 -19.71 -18.75
N ALA A 83 21.39 -18.51 -18.33
CA ALA A 83 20.82 -17.84 -17.17
C ALA A 83 20.18 -16.50 -17.57
N ILE A 84 19.09 -16.17 -16.87
CA ILE A 84 18.40 -14.88 -16.98
C ILE A 84 18.37 -14.21 -15.61
N ASP A 85 18.63 -12.91 -15.58
CA ASP A 85 18.55 -12.08 -14.39
C ASP A 85 17.12 -11.55 -14.21
N THR A 86 16.41 -12.07 -13.21
CA THR A 86 15.04 -11.70 -12.87
C THR A 86 14.97 -10.48 -11.93
N SER A 87 16.10 -9.85 -11.58
CA SER A 87 16.14 -8.76 -10.59
C SER A 87 15.44 -7.52 -11.14
N VAL A 88 15.53 -7.34 -12.46
CA VAL A 88 14.90 -6.24 -13.18
C VAL A 88 13.37 -6.35 -13.09
N ASP A 89 12.83 -7.56 -13.17
CA ASP A 89 11.39 -7.82 -13.04
C ASP A 89 10.94 -7.67 -11.58
N ASN A 90 11.75 -8.13 -10.63
CA ASN A 90 11.43 -8.04 -9.20
C ASN A 90 11.50 -6.59 -8.69
N ALA A 91 12.48 -5.79 -9.11
CA ALA A 91 12.60 -4.39 -8.71
C ALA A 91 11.44 -3.54 -9.22
N THR A 92 10.98 -3.80 -10.45
CA THR A 92 9.83 -3.12 -11.04
C THR A 92 8.54 -3.53 -10.34
N THR A 93 8.37 -4.82 -10.09
CA THR A 93 7.20 -5.37 -9.39
C THR A 93 7.11 -4.85 -7.95
N ASP A 94 8.23 -4.82 -7.21
CA ASP A 94 8.26 -4.32 -5.85
C ASP A 94 8.00 -2.81 -5.77
N ALA A 95 8.50 -2.03 -6.74
CA ALA A 95 8.18 -0.61 -6.85
C ALA A 95 6.68 -0.37 -7.10
N LEU A 96 6.07 -1.19 -7.96
CA LEU A 96 4.62 -1.16 -8.21
C LEU A 96 3.84 -1.53 -6.95
N ILE A 97 4.20 -2.61 -6.27
CA ILE A 97 3.54 -3.07 -5.04
C ILE A 97 3.63 -1.99 -3.96
N ARG A 98 4.81 -1.43 -3.70
CA ARG A 98 4.99 -0.35 -2.71
C ARG A 98 4.13 0.86 -3.02
N ARG A 99 4.06 1.26 -4.30
CA ARG A 99 3.22 2.39 -4.73
C ARG A 99 1.73 2.09 -4.56
N GLN A 100 1.30 0.88 -4.91
CA GLN A 100 -0.08 0.43 -4.71
C GLN A 100 -0.46 0.44 -3.22
N LEU A 101 0.44 -0.06 -2.36
CA LEU A 101 0.22 -0.13 -0.92
C LEU A 101 0.13 1.28 -0.31
N ALA A 102 0.97 2.21 -0.76
CA ALA A 102 0.92 3.60 -0.33
C ALA A 102 -0.39 4.29 -0.76
N LEU A 103 -0.86 4.04 -2.00
CA LEU A 103 -2.13 4.57 -2.48
C LEU A 103 -3.31 4.02 -1.68
N ILE A 104 -3.40 2.69 -1.53
CA ILE A 104 -4.47 2.03 -0.76
C ILE A 104 -4.46 2.52 0.69
N GLY A 105 -3.29 2.52 1.34
CA GLY A 105 -3.14 3.00 2.71
C GLY A 105 -3.55 4.48 2.85
N GLY A 106 -3.11 5.32 1.92
CA GLY A 106 -3.49 6.73 1.87
C GLY A 106 -4.99 6.93 1.71
N THR A 107 -5.63 6.20 0.80
CA THR A 107 -7.09 6.27 0.60
C THR A 107 -7.86 5.80 1.83
N LEU A 108 -7.45 4.70 2.46
CA LEU A 108 -8.09 4.20 3.68
C LEU A 108 -7.98 5.21 4.83
N LEU A 109 -6.81 5.82 5.02
CA LEU A 109 -6.62 6.86 6.03
C LEU A 109 -7.44 8.12 5.73
N ALA A 110 -7.53 8.52 4.46
CA ALA A 110 -8.36 9.65 4.04
C ALA A 110 -9.84 9.39 4.32
N LEU A 111 -10.35 8.19 3.98
CA LEU A 111 -11.72 7.79 4.26
C LEU A 111 -11.99 7.74 5.77
N LEU A 112 -11.08 7.16 6.56
CA LEU A 112 -11.19 7.15 8.02
C LEU A 112 -11.23 8.57 8.59
N GLY A 113 -10.35 9.44 8.13
CA GLY A 113 -10.33 10.85 8.52
C GLY A 113 -11.64 11.55 8.17
N LEU A 114 -12.17 11.32 6.97
CA LEU A 114 -13.45 11.86 6.53
C LEU A 114 -14.60 11.35 7.42
N SER A 115 -14.64 10.05 7.73
CA SER A 115 -15.64 9.49 8.65
C SER A 115 -15.58 10.15 10.03
N VAL A 116 -14.39 10.37 10.58
CA VAL A 116 -14.21 11.06 11.87
C VAL A 116 -14.71 12.50 11.80
N VAL A 117 -14.40 13.22 10.70
CA VAL A 117 -14.86 14.59 10.47
C VAL A 117 -16.39 14.64 10.41
N VAL A 118 -17.02 13.74 9.65
CA VAL A 118 -18.47 13.63 9.54
C VAL A 118 -19.11 13.32 10.89
N LEU A 119 -18.56 12.37 11.66
CA LEU A 119 -19.10 12.04 12.99
C LEU A 119 -19.01 13.23 13.96
N ARG A 120 -17.90 13.97 13.92
CA ARG A 120 -17.67 15.13 14.80
C ARG A 120 -18.54 16.34 14.43
N LEU A 121 -18.75 16.58 13.14
CA LEU A 121 -19.53 17.72 12.66
C LEU A 121 -21.04 17.44 12.59
N GLY A 122 -21.42 16.23 12.20
CA GLY A 122 -22.82 15.85 11.99
C GLY A 122 -23.47 15.25 13.24
N MET A 123 -22.92 14.15 13.76
CA MET A 123 -23.64 13.33 14.76
C MET A 123 -23.41 13.75 16.20
N LEU A 124 -22.17 14.12 16.56
CA LEU A 124 -21.83 14.50 17.93
C LEU A 124 -22.65 15.70 18.47
N PRO A 125 -22.91 16.76 17.68
CA PRO A 125 -23.78 17.85 18.12
C PRO A 125 -25.23 17.41 18.31
N LEU A 126 -25.76 16.56 17.42
CA LEU A 126 -27.13 16.06 17.52
C LEU A 126 -27.35 15.23 18.79
N VAL A 127 -26.39 14.37 19.16
CA VAL A 127 -26.46 13.59 20.41
C VAL A 127 -26.47 14.52 21.63
N ARG A 128 -25.71 15.61 21.60
CA ARG A 128 -25.70 16.60 22.70
C ARG A 128 -27.02 17.37 22.77
N MET A 129 -27.59 17.74 21.63
CA MET A 129 -28.90 18.39 21.56
C MET A 129 -30.01 17.48 22.07
N ALA A 130 -30.02 16.20 21.68
CA ALA A 130 -30.99 15.21 22.13
C ALA A 130 -30.96 15.04 23.66
N ARG A 131 -29.78 14.88 24.27
CA ARG A 131 -29.66 14.77 25.73
C ARG A 131 -30.14 16.02 26.47
N SER A 132 -29.85 17.20 25.92
CA SER A 132 -30.28 18.47 26.53
C SER A 132 -31.80 18.64 26.42
N ALA A 133 -32.41 18.19 25.31
CA ALA A 133 -33.86 18.19 25.15
C ALA A 133 -34.54 17.22 26.13
N ASP A 134 -33.97 16.03 26.36
CA ASP A 134 -34.46 15.09 27.38
C ASP A 134 -34.42 15.69 28.79
N ALA A 135 -33.37 16.43 29.12
CA ALA A 135 -33.25 17.11 30.42
C ALA A 135 -34.32 18.21 30.59
N ILE A 136 -34.54 19.03 29.57
CA ILE A 136 -35.59 20.06 29.56
C ILE A 136 -36.98 19.41 29.70
N ALA A 137 -37.23 18.31 28.99
CA ALA A 137 -38.49 17.56 29.08
C ALA A 137 -38.70 16.93 30.47
N ALA A 138 -37.63 16.61 31.20
CA ALA A 138 -37.67 16.16 32.59
C ALA A 138 -37.93 17.29 33.61
N GLY A 139 -38.12 18.53 33.16
CA GLY A 139 -38.57 19.66 33.99
C GLY A 139 -37.52 20.75 34.23
N SER A 140 -36.32 20.68 33.62
CA SER A 140 -35.30 21.75 33.72
C SER A 140 -35.53 22.86 32.67
N LEU A 141 -36.59 23.66 32.82
CA LEU A 141 -36.90 24.79 31.92
C LEU A 141 -35.82 25.89 31.88
N THR A 142 -34.84 25.87 32.79
CA THR A 142 -33.68 26.78 32.79
C THR A 142 -32.51 26.30 31.92
N GLU A 143 -32.54 25.05 31.45
CA GLU A 143 -31.48 24.48 30.63
C GLU A 143 -31.64 24.87 29.15
N ARG A 144 -30.53 25.11 28.46
CA ARG A 144 -30.50 25.60 27.08
C ARG A 144 -29.81 24.59 26.18
N LEU A 145 -30.24 24.53 24.91
CA LEU A 145 -29.50 23.74 23.93
C LEU A 145 -28.11 24.34 23.72
N PRO A 146 -27.04 23.51 23.73
CA PRO A 146 -25.67 23.97 23.57
C PRO A 146 -25.49 24.59 22.17
N THR A 147 -24.88 25.77 22.12
CA THR A 147 -24.51 26.45 20.86
C THR A 147 -22.99 26.44 20.72
N HIS A 148 -22.50 26.14 19.51
CA HIS A 148 -21.07 25.98 19.26
C HIS A 148 -20.49 27.12 18.43
N ARG A 149 -21.30 28.11 18.01
CA ARG A 149 -20.91 29.31 17.25
C ARG A 149 -20.06 29.02 16.01
N ASN A 150 -20.21 27.82 15.45
CA ASN A 150 -19.48 27.31 14.30
C ASN A 150 -20.29 27.43 13.00
N GLY A 151 -21.50 28.01 13.05
CA GLY A 151 -22.32 28.29 11.87
C GLY A 151 -22.89 27.05 11.18
N SER A 152 -22.81 25.86 11.82
CA SER A 152 -23.42 24.65 11.29
C SER A 152 -24.95 24.72 11.36
N GLU A 153 -25.64 23.90 10.55
CA GLU A 153 -27.10 23.78 10.58
C GLU A 153 -27.62 23.43 11.98
N ALA A 154 -26.87 22.60 12.73
CA ALA A 154 -27.18 22.27 14.11
C ALA A 154 -27.13 23.50 15.04
N ASP A 155 -26.17 24.41 14.86
CA ASP A 155 -26.07 25.66 15.63
C ASP A 155 -27.21 26.63 15.31
N LEU A 156 -27.63 26.69 14.04
CA LEU A 156 -28.80 27.46 13.60
C LEU A 156 -30.09 26.91 14.23
N LEU A 157 -30.25 25.58 14.25
CA LEU A 157 -31.39 24.91 14.88
C LEU A 157 -31.40 25.16 16.39
N ALA A 158 -30.27 25.00 17.08
CA ALA A 158 -30.15 25.27 18.51
C ALA A 158 -30.56 26.71 18.86
N LYS A 159 -30.11 27.70 18.06
CA LYS A 159 -30.48 29.12 18.23
C LYS A 159 -31.96 29.38 17.97
N ALA A 160 -32.56 28.70 17.00
CA ALA A 160 -34.00 28.84 16.72
C ALA A 160 -34.85 28.30 17.87
N VAL A 161 -34.51 27.12 18.38
CA VAL A 161 -35.25 26.49 19.50
C VAL A 161 -35.08 27.27 20.80
N ASN A 162 -33.87 27.73 21.13
CA ASN A 162 -33.67 28.57 22.32
C ASN A 162 -34.51 29.86 22.27
N ARG A 163 -34.62 30.50 21.09
CA ARG A 163 -35.50 31.67 20.88
C ARG A 163 -36.98 31.35 21.07
N ALA A 164 -37.43 30.16 20.66
CA ALA A 164 -38.81 29.73 20.87
C ALA A 164 -39.10 29.55 22.37
N PHE A 165 -38.20 28.91 23.13
CA PHE A 165 -38.33 28.80 24.59
C PHE A 165 -38.33 30.17 25.27
N ASP A 166 -37.53 31.14 24.80
CA ASP A 166 -37.56 32.50 25.33
C ASP A 166 -38.89 33.21 25.10
N ALA A 167 -39.52 32.98 23.95
CA ALA A 167 -40.82 33.55 23.63
C ALA A 167 -41.92 32.93 24.50
N GLN A 168 -41.88 31.61 24.71
CA GLN A 168 -42.83 30.89 25.56
C GLN A 168 -42.72 31.32 27.03
N ALA A 169 -41.50 31.38 27.59
CA ALA A 169 -41.29 31.81 28.97
C ALA A 169 -41.77 33.25 29.21
N ARG A 170 -41.57 34.16 28.24
CA ARG A 170 -42.09 35.53 28.29
C ARG A 170 -43.62 35.57 28.26
N ALA A 171 -44.25 34.79 27.38
CA ALA A 171 -45.71 34.71 27.32
C ALA A 171 -46.30 34.20 28.64
N GLU A 172 -45.69 33.18 29.23
CA GLU A 172 -46.14 32.61 30.50
C GLU A 172 -45.96 33.57 31.69
N ALA A 173 -44.86 34.33 31.71
CA ALA A 173 -44.63 35.37 32.71
C ALA A 173 -45.70 36.48 32.64
N THR A 174 -46.07 36.91 31.44
CA THR A 174 -47.14 37.90 31.24
C THR A 174 -48.51 37.38 31.72
N VAL A 175 -48.82 36.11 31.46
CA VAL A 175 -50.07 35.50 31.96
C VAL A 175 -50.06 35.45 33.50
N ARG A 176 -48.93 35.08 34.10
CA ARG A 176 -48.78 35.01 35.56
C ARG A 176 -48.88 36.39 36.23
N SER A 177 -48.31 37.44 35.62
CA SER A 177 -48.44 38.80 36.14
C SER A 177 -49.87 39.31 36.07
N LEU A 178 -50.58 39.05 34.95
CA LEU A 178 -51.98 39.42 34.81
C LEU A 178 -52.86 38.72 35.86
N ALA A 179 -52.65 37.43 36.11
CA ALA A 179 -53.40 36.70 37.13
C ALA A 179 -53.13 37.26 38.55
N ALA A 180 -51.88 37.63 38.84
CA ALA A 180 -51.50 38.22 40.12
C ALA A 180 -52.08 39.62 40.34
N ASP A 181 -52.19 40.44 39.29
CA ASP A 181 -52.80 41.78 39.36
C ASP A 181 -54.33 41.73 39.56
N THR A 182 -54.96 40.58 39.31
CA THR A 182 -56.43 40.41 39.45
C THR A 182 -56.90 39.79 40.77
N SER A 183 -55.98 39.49 41.71
CA SER A 183 -56.28 38.96 43.05
C SER A 183 -56.10 40.01 44.14
#